data_AF-A0A946UYF0-F1
#
_entry.id   AF-A0A946UYF0-F1
#
_cell.length_a   1.000
_cell.length_b   1.000
_cell.length_c   1.000
_cell.angle_alpha   90.00
_cell.angle_beta   90.00
_cell.angle_gamma   90.00
#
_symmetry.space_group_name_H-M   'P 1'
#
loop_
_entity.id
_entity.type
_entity.pdbx_description
1 polymer ?
#
loop_
_entity_poly.entity_id
_entity_poly.type
_entity_poly.pdbx_seq_one_letter_code
_entity_poly.pdbx_strand_id
1 'polypeptide(L)'
;EDAEEENVEIMVNHSPKEFVIEDGRVVGMKFDLMEYNVDEQGRIDRGTVTGEKVIPCDDVILAIGQDNAFPWIERDLGIEFDQWECPVVDETTMMCSREGVFFGGDSAFGPKNIIWAVEHGHQAAVSIHKYCHGEDLRDRLPYGLNLYTQKMGMHEWSYSNDYDTSARRLMPHVDLKKRFQKLDIEVELGFSAEQAAEEVERCLNCDIQTVFAAKLCIECDACLDICPVSCLTITQNGDEDDLRTRLKVPAQNLEQALYVSDDLPQTGRVMVKDEDLCVHCGLCAERCPTGAWDMQKSKLLIPYAVDEAAGEVLQTATAGSTS
;
A
#
# COMPACT_ATOMS: atom_id res chain seq x y z
N GLU A 1 20.45 6.43 -4.16
CA GLU A 1 20.19 6.43 -5.61
C GLU A 1 20.33 7.83 -6.20
N ASP A 2 19.32 8.71 -6.19
CA ASP A 2 19.43 10.02 -6.88
C ASP A 2 20.61 10.88 -6.40
N ALA A 3 20.82 10.98 -5.08
CA ALA A 3 21.97 11.70 -4.52
C ALA A 3 23.32 11.12 -5.01
N GLU A 4 23.42 9.80 -5.12
CA GLU A 4 24.62 9.12 -5.61
C GLU A 4 24.79 9.31 -7.12
N GLU A 5 23.70 9.35 -7.90
CA GLU A 5 23.71 9.70 -9.33
C GLU A 5 24.31 11.09 -9.54
N GLU A 6 24.00 12.03 -8.65
CA GLU A 6 24.54 13.39 -8.64
C GLU A 6 25.95 13.48 -8.03
N ASN A 7 26.57 12.36 -7.68
CA ASN A 7 27.89 12.24 -7.05
C ASN A 7 27.97 12.94 -5.68
N VAL A 8 26.86 12.98 -4.94
CA VAL A 8 26.86 13.42 -3.54
C VAL A 8 27.60 12.39 -2.70
N GLU A 9 28.63 12.83 -1.97
CA GLU A 9 29.37 11.97 -1.05
C GLU A 9 28.55 11.72 0.23
N ILE A 10 28.15 10.46 0.45
CA ILE A 10 27.43 10.06 1.66
C ILE A 10 28.42 9.58 2.71
N MET A 11 28.59 10.38 3.77
CA MET A 11 29.45 10.04 4.91
C MET A 11 28.60 9.51 6.07
N VAL A 12 28.58 8.19 6.25
CA VAL A 12 27.88 7.54 7.37
C VAL A 12 28.69 7.58 8.66
N ASN A 13 28.04 7.39 9.81
CA ASN A 13 28.67 7.34 11.13
C ASN A 13 29.41 8.63 11.57
N HIS A 14 28.96 9.78 11.09
CA HIS A 14 29.47 11.10 11.49
C HIS A 14 28.36 11.85 12.26
N SER A 15 28.51 11.98 13.58
CA SER A 15 27.56 12.73 14.40
C SER A 15 27.98 14.20 14.47
N PRO A 16 27.12 15.17 14.08
CA PRO A 16 27.48 16.59 14.07
C PRO A 16 27.74 17.11 15.48
N LYS A 17 28.88 17.79 15.67
CA LYS A 17 29.31 18.29 16.98
C LYS A 17 29.36 19.81 17.07
N GLU A 18 30.02 20.46 16.11
CA GLU A 18 30.32 21.90 16.21
C GLU A 18 30.55 22.53 14.84
N PHE A 19 30.03 23.75 14.63
CA PHE A 19 30.36 24.58 13.48
C PHE A 19 31.73 25.23 13.67
N VAL A 20 32.63 25.05 12.70
CA VAL A 20 33.94 25.72 12.70
C VAL A 20 33.78 27.07 12.01
N ILE A 21 33.96 28.16 12.77
CA ILE A 21 33.73 29.53 12.32
C ILE A 21 35.03 30.33 12.44
N GLU A 22 35.43 30.96 11.34
CA GLU A 22 36.55 31.89 11.27
C GLU A 22 36.08 33.22 10.67
N ASP A 23 36.45 34.35 11.30
CA ASP A 23 36.06 35.70 10.86
C ASP A 23 34.54 35.88 10.59
N GLY A 24 33.71 35.18 11.35
CA GLY A 24 32.24 35.23 11.23
C GLY A 24 31.68 34.44 10.03
N ARG A 25 32.48 33.59 9.39
CA ARG A 25 32.05 32.67 8.32
C ARG A 25 32.30 31.23 8.70
N VAL A 26 31.40 30.34 8.29
CA VAL A 26 31.60 28.89 8.44
C VAL A 26 32.72 28.47 7.48
N VAL A 27 33.67 27.71 8.01
CA VAL A 27 34.79 27.14 7.24
C VAL A 27 34.85 25.62 7.33
N GLY A 28 33.99 25.03 8.15
CA GLY A 28 33.85 23.59 8.29
C GLY A 28 32.84 23.17 9.34
N MET A 29 32.59 21.87 9.39
CA MET A 29 31.77 21.22 10.40
C MET A 29 32.57 20.10 11.06
N LYS A 30 32.58 20.09 12.39
CA LYS A 30 33.22 19.07 13.20
C LYS A 30 32.22 17.96 13.51
N PHE A 31 32.65 16.72 13.33
CA PHE A 31 31.87 15.52 13.60
C PHE A 31 32.61 14.59 14.56
N ASP A 32 31.84 13.91 15.41
CA ASP A 32 32.29 12.72 16.13
C ASP A 32 32.17 11.51 15.19
N LEU A 33 33.24 10.73 15.08
CA LEU A 33 33.25 9.46 14.36
C LEU A 33 32.69 8.38 15.25
N MET A 34 31.64 7.69 14.78
CA MET A 34 30.90 6.71 15.55
C MET A 34 31.21 5.29 15.05
N GLU A 35 31.35 4.34 15.97
CA GLU A 35 31.27 2.91 15.67
C GLU A 35 30.09 2.31 16.43
N TYR A 36 29.34 1.43 15.77
CA TYR A 36 28.16 0.79 16.33
C TYR A 36 28.32 -0.72 16.31
N ASN A 37 27.86 -1.39 17.36
CA ASN A 37 27.77 -2.85 17.39
C ASN A 37 26.33 -3.29 17.14
N VAL A 38 26.18 -4.36 16.36
CA VAL A 38 24.89 -5.02 16.13
C VAL A 38 24.87 -6.29 16.95
N ASP A 39 23.90 -6.44 17.85
CA ASP A 39 23.73 -7.68 18.60
C ASP A 39 23.16 -8.82 17.74
N GLU A 40 23.14 -10.04 18.25
CA GLU A 40 22.62 -11.23 17.53
C GLU A 40 21.13 -11.12 17.15
N GLN A 41 20.40 -10.15 17.73
CA GLN A 41 18.99 -9.87 17.46
C GLN A 41 18.83 -8.70 16.47
N GLY A 42 19.92 -8.20 15.88
CA GLY A 42 19.92 -7.11 14.92
C GLY A 42 19.76 -5.72 15.53
N ARG A 43 19.85 -5.58 16.86
CA ARG A 43 19.74 -4.27 17.52
C ARG A 43 21.08 -3.58 17.52
N ILE A 44 21.06 -2.32 17.10
CA ILE A 44 22.22 -1.43 17.07
C ILE A 44 22.36 -0.80 18.47
N ASP A 45 23.56 -0.85 19.06
CA ASP A 45 23.83 -0.18 20.32
C ASP A 45 23.88 1.34 20.18
N ARG A 46 24.13 2.07 21.28
CA ARG A 46 24.21 3.54 21.26
C ARG A 46 25.42 4.09 20.50
N GLY A 47 26.31 3.22 20.02
CA GLY A 47 27.58 3.57 19.42
C GLY A 47 28.60 4.14 20.41
N THR A 48 29.86 4.14 19.98
CA THR A 48 30.98 4.72 20.71
C THR A 48 31.73 5.71 19.83
N VAL A 49 32.13 6.84 20.41
CA VAL A 49 32.96 7.83 19.72
C VAL A 49 34.39 7.29 19.63
N THR A 50 34.90 7.13 18.41
CA THR A 50 36.25 6.62 18.14
C THR A 50 37.24 7.71 17.73
N GLY A 51 36.72 8.89 17.39
CA GLY A 51 37.54 10.05 17.03
C GLY A 51 36.71 11.25 16.64
N GLU A 52 37.38 12.29 16.17
CA GLU A 52 36.77 13.51 15.68
C GLU A 52 37.35 13.84 14.30
N LYS A 53 36.52 14.40 13.42
CA LYS A 53 36.95 14.84 12.09
C LYS A 53 36.30 16.19 11.76
N VAL A 54 37.10 17.12 11.24
CA VAL A 54 36.58 18.36 10.66
C VAL A 54 36.47 18.17 9.15
N ILE A 55 35.30 18.45 8.60
CA ILE A 55 35.06 18.46 7.16
C ILE A 55 34.98 19.93 6.74
N PRO A 56 35.85 20.40 5.82
CA PRO A 56 35.80 21.78 5.35
C PRO A 56 34.56 22.01 4.48
N CYS A 57 33.83 23.09 4.76
CA CYS A 57 32.64 23.49 4.02
C CYS A 57 32.33 24.97 4.27
N ASP A 58 31.76 25.63 3.26
CA ASP A 58 31.36 27.04 3.36
C ASP A 58 29.90 27.19 3.84
N ASP A 59 29.06 26.19 3.56
CA ASP A 59 27.64 26.16 3.89
C ASP A 59 27.26 24.87 4.60
N VAL A 60 26.35 24.96 5.58
CA VAL A 60 25.78 23.80 6.28
C VAL A 60 24.26 23.92 6.27
N ILE A 61 23.61 22.90 5.71
CA ILE A 61 22.16 22.79 5.66
C ILE A 61 21.72 21.76 6.70
N LEU A 62 20.98 22.20 7.72
CA LEU A 62 20.42 21.31 8.73
C LEU A 62 19.13 20.66 8.20
N ALA A 63 19.20 19.34 7.95
CA ALA A 63 18.07 18.53 7.50
C ALA A 63 17.76 17.40 8.50
N ILE A 64 17.69 17.75 9.79
CA ILE A 64 17.52 16.79 10.91
C ILE A 64 16.06 16.46 11.24
N GLY A 65 15.10 17.01 10.49
CA GLY A 65 13.68 16.88 10.73
C GLY A 65 13.02 18.21 11.09
N GLN A 66 11.81 18.13 11.60
CA GLN A 66 10.97 19.27 11.96
C GLN A 66 10.29 18.97 13.29
N ASP A 67 10.19 20.00 14.14
CA ASP A 67 9.42 19.93 15.38
C ASP A 67 8.10 20.67 15.21
N ASN A 68 7.06 20.20 15.92
CA ASN A 68 5.81 20.92 15.99
C ASN A 68 5.98 22.17 16.86
N ALA A 69 5.56 23.33 16.34
CA ALA A 69 5.64 24.59 17.06
C ALA A 69 4.32 25.36 16.93
N PHE A 70 3.67 25.62 18.06
CA PHE A 70 2.40 26.35 18.13
C PHE A 70 2.49 27.61 19.01
N PRO A 71 3.43 28.55 18.77
CA PRO A 71 3.64 29.72 19.63
C PRO A 71 2.44 30.69 19.66
N TRP A 72 1.51 30.58 18.72
CA TRP A 72 0.28 31.37 18.64
C TRP A 72 -0.93 30.71 19.30
N ILE A 73 -0.81 29.49 19.83
CA ILE A 73 -1.87 28.82 20.57
C ILE A 73 -1.58 29.00 22.06
N GLU A 74 -2.40 29.81 22.74
CA GLU A 74 -2.26 29.99 24.17
C GLU A 74 -2.50 28.67 24.91
N ARG A 75 -1.59 28.30 25.82
CA ARG A 75 -1.59 26.99 26.50
C ARG A 75 -2.78 26.79 27.44
N ASP A 76 -3.51 27.85 27.77
CA ASP A 76 -4.71 27.84 28.62
C ASP A 76 -6.03 27.70 27.83
N LEU A 77 -5.96 27.53 26.50
CA LEU A 77 -7.13 27.31 25.64
C LEU A 77 -7.77 25.93 25.77
N GLY A 78 -7.30 25.08 26.68
CA GLY A 78 -7.83 23.73 26.90
C GLY A 78 -7.35 22.68 25.90
N ILE A 79 -6.23 22.94 25.20
CA ILE A 79 -5.54 21.95 24.38
C ILE A 79 -4.32 21.45 25.16
N GLU A 80 -4.34 20.17 25.48
CA GLU A 80 -3.22 19.43 26.06
C GLU A 80 -2.18 19.11 24.98
N PHE A 81 -0.92 19.30 25.32
CA PHE A 81 0.22 18.96 24.48
C PHE A 81 1.11 17.96 25.21
N ASP A 82 1.73 17.06 24.46
CA ASP A 82 2.67 16.08 25.00
C ASP A 82 4.08 16.67 25.23
N GLN A 83 5.03 15.82 25.62
CA GLN A 83 6.42 16.21 25.87
C GLN A 83 7.17 16.71 24.62
N TRP A 84 6.63 16.49 23.42
CA TRP A 84 7.19 16.89 22.13
C TRP A 84 6.46 18.10 21.54
N GLU A 85 5.64 18.78 22.34
CA GLU A 85 4.78 19.90 21.92
C GLU A 85 3.76 19.53 20.82
N CYS A 86 3.44 18.24 20.66
CA CYS A 86 2.35 17.77 19.80
C CYS A 86 1.03 17.80 20.59
N PRO A 87 -0.10 18.21 19.98
CA PRO A 87 -1.40 18.14 20.63
C PRO A 87 -1.75 16.69 20.94
N VAL A 88 -2.37 16.44 22.10
CA VAL A 88 -2.93 15.12 22.43
C VAL A 88 -4.22 14.96 21.64
N VAL A 89 -4.23 14.03 20.69
CA VAL A 89 -5.31 13.80 19.72
C VAL A 89 -5.76 12.35 19.81
N ASP A 90 -7.07 12.12 19.80
CA ASP A 90 -7.63 10.77 19.68
C ASP A 90 -7.50 10.26 18.24
N GLU A 91 -6.83 9.11 18.05
CA GLU A 91 -6.52 8.56 16.71
C GLU A 91 -7.74 8.20 15.87
N THR A 92 -8.90 7.95 16.49
CA THR A 92 -10.13 7.62 15.75
C THR A 92 -10.89 8.88 15.36
N THR A 93 -11.11 9.76 16.33
CA THR A 93 -11.96 10.94 16.20
C THR A 93 -11.21 12.17 15.73
N MET A 94 -9.89 12.11 15.68
CA MET A 94 -9.01 13.22 15.30
C MET A 94 -9.19 14.50 16.15
N MET A 95 -9.96 14.41 17.23
CA MET A 95 -10.28 15.54 18.11
C MET A 95 -9.22 15.63 19.20
N CYS A 96 -8.76 16.84 19.50
CA CYS A 96 -7.90 17.05 20.65
C CYS A 96 -8.72 17.17 21.94
N SER A 97 -8.04 17.42 23.06
CA SER A 97 -8.67 17.66 24.37
C SER A 97 -9.61 18.87 24.42
N ARG A 98 -9.52 19.80 23.45
CA ARG A 98 -10.49 20.88 23.29
C ARG A 98 -11.62 20.43 22.36
N GLU A 99 -12.82 20.35 22.91
CA GLU A 99 -14.03 20.00 22.16
C GLU A 99 -14.22 20.89 20.92
N GLY A 100 -14.52 20.25 19.78
CA GLY A 100 -14.73 20.91 18.49
C GLY A 100 -13.46 21.34 17.75
N VAL A 101 -12.27 21.00 18.27
CA VAL A 101 -10.99 21.23 17.59
C VAL A 101 -10.36 19.91 17.19
N PHE A 102 -10.01 19.80 15.92
CA PHE A 102 -9.49 18.59 15.29
C PHE A 102 -8.11 18.86 14.70
N PHE A 103 -7.26 17.84 14.69
CA PHE A 103 -5.91 17.89 14.13
C PHE A 103 -5.70 16.73 13.16
N GLY A 104 -4.81 16.93 12.19
CA GLY A 104 -4.44 15.91 11.21
C GLY A 104 -3.05 16.14 10.64
N GLY A 105 -2.57 15.17 9.85
CA GLY A 105 -1.22 15.18 9.30
C GLY A 105 -0.13 15.25 10.37
N ASP A 106 0.99 15.87 10.01
CA ASP A 106 2.18 15.92 10.87
C ASP A 106 1.95 16.72 12.16
N SER A 107 1.00 17.67 12.12
CA SER A 107 0.61 18.48 13.28
C SER A 107 -0.08 17.68 14.39
N ALA A 108 -0.57 16.47 14.09
CA ALA A 108 -1.25 15.60 15.06
C ALA A 108 -0.33 14.52 15.61
N PHE A 109 0.37 13.79 14.73
CA PHE A 109 1.09 12.55 15.09
C PHE A 109 2.58 12.56 14.71
N GLY A 110 3.13 13.73 14.44
CA GLY A 110 4.50 13.91 13.96
C GLY A 110 4.67 13.50 12.49
N PRO A 111 5.90 13.57 11.96
CA PRO A 111 6.17 13.43 10.53
C PRO A 111 5.77 12.05 10.01
N LYS A 112 4.81 12.02 9.09
CA LYS A 112 4.41 10.83 8.32
C LYS A 112 4.56 11.10 6.82
N ASN A 113 4.25 10.10 6.00
CA ASN A 113 4.18 10.31 4.56
C ASN A 113 2.92 11.11 4.19
N ILE A 114 2.90 11.67 2.98
CA ILE A 114 1.77 12.47 2.48
C ILE A 114 0.45 11.69 2.45
N ILE A 115 0.51 10.37 2.26
CA ILE A 115 -0.67 9.49 2.23
C ILE A 115 -1.37 9.52 3.58
N TRP A 116 -0.62 9.42 4.68
CA TRP A 116 -1.16 9.56 6.03
C TRP A 116 -1.74 10.94 6.30
N ALA A 117 -1.11 12.00 5.79
CA ALA A 117 -1.66 13.35 5.95
C ALA A 117 -3.03 13.50 5.25
N VAL A 118 -3.18 12.92 4.06
CA VAL A 118 -4.47 12.87 3.34
C VAL A 118 -5.49 12.02 4.11
N GLU A 119 -5.10 10.85 4.58
CA GLU A 119 -5.97 9.97 5.38
C GLU A 119 -6.46 10.65 6.65
N HIS A 120 -5.57 11.30 7.41
CA HIS A 120 -5.94 12.08 8.58
C HIS A 120 -6.95 13.19 8.23
N GLY A 121 -6.80 13.81 7.07
CA GLY A 121 -7.77 14.78 6.54
C GLY A 121 -9.15 14.16 6.31
N HIS A 122 -9.23 12.96 5.73
CA HIS A 122 -10.48 12.24 5.54
C HIS A 122 -11.12 11.84 6.89
N GLN A 123 -10.34 11.32 7.83
CA GLN A 123 -10.82 10.96 9.16
C GLN A 123 -11.30 12.18 9.95
N ALA A 124 -10.58 13.30 9.89
CA ALA A 124 -10.98 14.54 10.53
C ALA A 124 -12.27 15.08 9.91
N ALA A 125 -12.43 15.00 8.58
CA ALA A 125 -13.64 15.43 7.90
C ALA A 125 -14.89 14.65 8.36
N VAL A 126 -14.79 13.32 8.50
CA VAL A 126 -15.87 12.48 9.06
C VAL A 126 -16.23 12.95 10.48
N SER A 127 -15.22 13.20 11.30
CA SER A 127 -15.40 13.65 12.70
C SER A 127 -16.06 15.02 12.77
N ILE A 128 -15.58 15.99 11.98
CA ILE A 128 -16.14 17.34 11.91
C ILE A 128 -17.60 17.28 11.46
N HIS A 129 -17.91 16.46 10.45
CA HIS A 129 -19.27 16.28 9.97
C HIS A 129 -20.20 15.80 11.09
N LYS A 130 -19.83 14.70 11.78
CA LYS A 130 -20.62 14.15 12.88
C LYS A 130 -20.74 15.11 14.06
N TYR A 131 -19.65 15.81 14.40
CA TYR A 131 -19.65 16.84 15.44
C TYR A 131 -20.65 17.96 15.14
N CYS A 132 -20.67 18.46 13.90
CA CYS A 132 -21.62 19.50 13.48
C CYS A 132 -23.09 19.04 13.50
N HIS A 133 -23.36 17.73 13.39
CA HIS A 133 -24.70 17.15 13.48
C HIS A 133 -25.08 16.68 14.90
N GLY A 134 -24.15 16.75 15.86
CA GLY A 134 -24.39 16.26 17.22
C GLY A 134 -24.45 14.73 17.30
N GLU A 135 -23.82 14.03 16.36
CA GLU A 135 -23.70 12.58 16.30
C GLU A 135 -22.47 12.09 17.08
N ASP A 136 -22.44 10.79 17.42
CA ASP A 136 -21.28 10.17 18.05
C ASP A 136 -20.12 10.07 17.03
N LEU A 137 -18.97 10.64 17.36
CA LEU A 137 -17.76 10.65 16.52
C LEU A 137 -17.17 9.26 16.28
N ARG A 138 -17.51 8.28 17.12
CA ARG A 138 -17.06 6.89 17.00
C ARG A 138 -18.02 5.99 16.24
N ASP A 139 -19.27 6.42 16.05
CA ASP A 139 -20.24 5.69 15.23
C ASP A 139 -19.97 5.99 13.75
N ARG A 140 -19.03 5.24 13.16
CA ARG A 140 -18.57 5.41 11.78
C ARG A 140 -18.95 4.20 10.94
N LEU A 141 -19.17 4.45 9.66
CA LEU A 141 -19.26 3.38 8.68
C LEU A 141 -17.96 2.56 8.69
N PRO A 142 -18.06 1.22 8.63
CA PRO A 142 -16.88 0.37 8.60
C PRO A 142 -16.22 0.43 7.23
N TYR A 143 -14.89 0.27 7.21
CA TYR A 143 -14.19 -0.11 6.00
C TYR A 143 -14.69 -1.47 5.54
N GLY A 144 -14.78 -1.65 4.23
CA GLY A 144 -15.29 -2.88 3.65
C GLY A 144 -14.58 -3.28 2.38
N LEU A 145 -14.82 -4.51 1.97
CA LEU A 145 -14.51 -5.00 0.65
C LEU A 145 -15.76 -5.67 0.12
N ASN A 146 -16.22 -5.24 -1.05
CA ASN A 146 -17.26 -5.94 -1.78
C ASN A 146 -16.67 -6.61 -3.02
N LEU A 147 -17.20 -7.78 -3.33
CA LEU A 147 -16.97 -8.46 -4.58
C LEU A 147 -18.21 -8.29 -5.46
N TYR A 148 -18.01 -7.89 -6.70
CA TYR A 148 -19.11 -7.78 -7.67
C TYR A 148 -18.78 -8.59 -8.91
N THR A 149 -19.78 -9.32 -9.41
CA THR A 149 -19.67 -10.09 -10.64
C THR A 149 -19.20 -9.20 -11.77
N GLN A 150 -18.08 -9.57 -12.38
CA GLN A 150 -17.49 -8.90 -13.52
C GLN A 150 -17.45 -9.90 -14.68
N LYS A 151 -18.42 -9.79 -15.59
CA LYS A 151 -18.42 -10.57 -16.83
C LYS A 151 -17.54 -9.85 -17.85
N MET A 152 -16.33 -10.34 -18.02
CA MET A 152 -15.45 -9.92 -19.12
C MET A 152 -15.55 -10.94 -20.26
N GLY A 153 -15.55 -10.47 -21.51
CA GLY A 153 -15.46 -11.33 -22.69
C GLY A 153 -14.08 -11.97 -22.82
N MET A 154 -13.95 -13.06 -23.59
CA MET A 154 -12.68 -13.76 -23.81
C MET A 154 -11.52 -12.83 -24.24
N HIS A 155 -11.81 -11.79 -25.03
CA HIS A 155 -10.81 -10.78 -25.46
C HIS A 155 -10.44 -9.77 -24.38
N GLU A 156 -11.33 -9.56 -23.41
CA GLU A 156 -11.07 -8.73 -22.24
C GLU A 156 -10.30 -9.52 -21.16
N TRP A 157 -10.26 -10.85 -21.26
CA TRP A 157 -9.33 -11.71 -20.49
C TRP A 157 -7.99 -11.94 -21.19
N SER A 158 -7.87 -11.60 -22.48
CA SER A 158 -6.65 -11.82 -23.26
C SER A 158 -5.65 -10.69 -23.03
N TYR A 159 -5.06 -10.67 -21.85
CA TYR A 159 -3.80 -9.95 -21.61
C TYR A 159 -2.65 -10.93 -21.67
N SER A 160 -1.45 -10.42 -21.95
CA SER A 160 -0.21 -11.17 -21.77
C SER A 160 0.07 -11.31 -20.26
N ASN A 161 -0.71 -12.14 -19.55
CA ASN A 161 -0.53 -12.45 -18.12
C ASN A 161 0.68 -13.37 -17.88
N ASP A 162 1.74 -13.23 -18.67
CA ASP A 162 2.97 -13.94 -18.40
C ASP A 162 3.69 -13.21 -17.26
N TYR A 163 4.17 -13.98 -16.30
CA TYR A 163 4.88 -13.42 -15.15
C TYR A 163 6.22 -12.86 -15.63
N ASP A 164 6.33 -11.54 -15.76
CA ASP A 164 7.56 -10.88 -16.18
C ASP A 164 8.49 -10.62 -15.00
N THR A 165 9.54 -11.43 -14.92
CA THR A 165 10.66 -11.31 -13.96
C THR A 165 11.53 -10.08 -14.14
N SER A 166 11.28 -9.24 -15.17
CA SER A 166 12.04 -8.02 -15.40
C SER A 166 12.03 -7.12 -14.16
N ALA A 167 13.15 -6.43 -13.91
CA ALA A 167 13.19 -5.45 -12.83
C ALA A 167 12.22 -4.29 -13.10
N ARG A 168 11.87 -3.55 -12.06
CA ARG A 168 11.11 -2.30 -12.20
C ARG A 168 11.85 -1.37 -13.16
N ARG A 169 11.15 -0.83 -14.17
CA ARG A 169 11.71 0.21 -15.04
C ARG A 169 11.99 1.47 -14.23
N LEU A 170 13.20 1.99 -14.37
CA LEU A 170 13.60 3.23 -13.70
C LEU A 170 12.97 4.44 -14.41
N MET A 171 12.60 5.46 -13.62
CA MET A 171 12.07 6.70 -14.14
C MET A 171 13.12 7.39 -15.02
N PRO A 172 12.82 7.77 -16.27
CA PRO A 172 13.76 8.51 -17.08
C PRO A 172 13.98 9.90 -16.49
N HIS A 173 15.24 10.27 -16.32
CA HIS A 173 15.61 11.59 -15.84
C HIS A 173 16.28 12.42 -16.93
N VAL A 174 16.19 13.75 -16.82
CA VAL A 174 16.98 14.67 -17.63
C VAL A 174 18.49 14.43 -17.40
N ASP A 175 19.33 14.61 -18.43
CA ASP A 175 20.78 14.53 -18.27
C ASP A 175 21.29 15.49 -17.18
N LEU A 176 22.19 15.03 -16.31
CA LEU A 176 22.81 15.85 -15.24
C LEU A 176 23.30 17.23 -15.72
N LYS A 177 23.98 17.28 -16.89
CA LYS A 177 24.50 18.55 -17.46
C LYS A 177 23.41 19.58 -17.74
N LYS A 178 22.18 19.15 -18.04
CA LYS A 178 21.04 20.02 -18.30
C LYS A 178 20.35 20.42 -16.98
N ARG A 179 20.28 19.50 -16.00
CA ARG A 179 19.77 19.81 -14.64
C ARG A 179 20.49 21.00 -14.02
N PHE A 180 21.82 21.05 -14.11
CA PHE A 180 22.61 22.15 -13.55
C PHE A 180 22.51 23.48 -14.31
N GLN A 181 21.89 23.53 -15.49
CA GLN A 181 21.77 24.78 -16.25
C GLN A 181 20.64 25.67 -15.73
N LYS A 182 19.58 25.07 -15.17
CA LYS A 182 18.42 25.78 -14.66
C LYS A 182 17.75 25.01 -13.52
N LEU A 183 17.36 25.74 -12.48
CA LEU A 183 16.69 25.19 -11.30
C LEU A 183 15.22 24.81 -11.52
N ASP A 184 14.58 25.32 -12.57
CA ASP A 184 13.14 25.14 -12.84
C ASP A 184 12.84 24.00 -13.84
N ILE A 185 13.84 23.19 -14.19
CA ILE A 185 13.65 22.05 -15.09
C ILE A 185 13.07 20.87 -14.30
N GLU A 186 11.97 20.33 -14.80
CA GLU A 186 11.42 19.05 -14.34
C GLU A 186 12.41 17.92 -14.62
N VAL A 187 12.87 17.25 -13.56
CA VAL A 187 13.92 16.23 -13.64
C VAL A 187 13.36 14.89 -14.11
N GLU A 188 12.20 14.50 -13.58
CA GLU A 188 11.49 13.28 -13.95
C GLU A 188 10.71 13.50 -15.25
N LEU A 189 11.04 12.77 -16.30
CA LEU A 189 10.43 12.94 -17.63
C LEU A 189 9.14 12.14 -17.80
N GLY A 190 8.82 11.24 -16.85
CA GLY A 190 7.77 10.26 -17.02
C GLY A 190 8.13 9.17 -18.03
N PHE A 191 7.24 8.20 -18.17
CA PHE A 191 7.33 7.20 -19.25
C PHE A 191 6.70 7.73 -20.53
N SER A 192 7.25 7.29 -21.68
CA SER A 192 6.54 7.45 -22.96
C SER A 192 5.25 6.62 -22.95
N ALA A 193 4.33 6.93 -23.87
CA ALA A 193 3.09 6.18 -23.99
C ALA A 193 3.34 4.68 -24.24
N GLU A 194 4.36 4.36 -25.03
CA GLU A 194 4.77 2.98 -25.35
C GLU A 194 5.35 2.28 -24.11
N GLN A 195 6.23 2.96 -23.37
CA GLN A 195 6.80 2.41 -22.14
C GLN A 195 5.74 2.16 -21.07
N ALA A 196 4.77 3.08 -20.95
CA ALA A 196 3.66 2.95 -20.04
C ALA A 196 2.73 1.79 -20.45
N ALA A 197 2.45 1.64 -21.76
CA ALA A 197 1.65 0.52 -22.26
C ALA A 197 2.31 -0.83 -21.94
N GLU A 198 3.61 -0.96 -22.21
CA GLU A 198 4.39 -2.17 -21.87
C GLU A 198 4.42 -2.44 -20.37
N GLU A 199 4.54 -1.41 -19.52
CA GLU A 199 4.55 -1.61 -18.07
C GLU A 199 3.17 -2.02 -17.53
N VAL A 200 2.09 -1.51 -18.11
CA VAL A 200 0.70 -1.88 -17.74
C VAL A 200 0.37 -3.33 -18.12
N GLU A 201 0.98 -3.87 -19.18
CA GLU A 201 0.81 -5.28 -19.56
C GLU A 201 1.32 -6.26 -18.48
N ARG A 202 2.13 -5.80 -17.53
CA ARG A 202 2.59 -6.60 -16.38
C ARG A 202 1.57 -6.73 -15.25
N CYS A 203 0.41 -6.07 -15.36
CA CYS A 203 -0.63 -6.14 -14.33
C CYS A 203 -1.17 -7.58 -14.19
N LEU A 204 -1.09 -8.15 -12.99
CA LEU A 204 -1.60 -9.50 -12.71
C LEU A 204 -3.10 -9.54 -12.39
N ASN A 205 -3.83 -8.42 -12.51
CA ASN A 205 -5.26 -8.31 -12.20
C ASN A 205 -5.62 -8.87 -10.82
N CYS A 206 -4.80 -8.55 -9.80
CA CYS A 206 -5.02 -9.02 -8.43
C CYS A 206 -6.32 -8.49 -7.80
N ASP A 207 -6.96 -7.50 -8.41
CA ASP A 207 -8.29 -7.03 -8.05
C ASP A 207 -9.41 -7.97 -8.52
N ILE A 208 -9.13 -8.95 -9.38
CA ILE A 208 -10.08 -9.95 -9.85
C ILE A 208 -9.90 -11.27 -9.11
N GLN A 209 -10.98 -11.72 -8.49
CA GLN A 209 -11.04 -12.93 -7.68
C GLN A 209 -11.88 -14.01 -8.38
N THR A 210 -11.37 -15.23 -8.45
CA THR A 210 -12.15 -16.39 -8.90
C THR A 210 -13.00 -16.89 -7.73
N VAL A 211 -14.32 -16.80 -7.82
CA VAL A 211 -15.23 -17.20 -6.74
C VAL A 211 -16.03 -18.43 -7.17
N PHE A 212 -16.11 -19.43 -6.28
CA PHE A 212 -16.86 -20.66 -6.52
C PHE A 212 -18.01 -20.82 -5.53
N ALA A 213 -19.21 -21.09 -6.06
CA ALA A 213 -20.42 -21.37 -5.29
C ALA A 213 -20.81 -22.85 -5.45
N ALA A 214 -20.42 -23.69 -4.47
CA ALA A 214 -20.67 -25.13 -4.49
C ALA A 214 -22.15 -25.50 -4.76
N LYS A 215 -23.08 -24.75 -4.17
CA LYS A 215 -24.54 -24.96 -4.30
C LYS A 215 -25.07 -24.89 -5.73
N LEU A 216 -24.37 -24.19 -6.64
CA LEU A 216 -24.74 -24.05 -8.05
C LEU A 216 -24.06 -25.10 -8.95
N CYS A 217 -23.08 -25.84 -8.43
CA CYS A 217 -22.32 -26.78 -9.21
C CYS A 217 -23.16 -28.03 -9.53
N ILE A 218 -23.12 -28.44 -10.79
CA ILE A 218 -23.78 -29.66 -11.30
C ILE A 218 -22.79 -30.76 -11.70
N GLU A 219 -21.50 -30.57 -11.37
CA GLU A 219 -20.45 -31.58 -11.60
C GLU A 219 -20.33 -32.01 -13.08
N CYS A 220 -20.48 -31.04 -14.01
CA CYS A 220 -20.42 -31.28 -15.46
C CYS A 220 -19.01 -31.29 -16.06
N ASP A 221 -17.97 -31.14 -15.23
CA ASP A 221 -16.54 -31.09 -15.57
C ASP A 221 -16.06 -30.01 -16.55
N ALA A 222 -16.96 -29.17 -17.07
CA ALA A 222 -16.64 -28.16 -18.08
C ALA A 222 -15.53 -27.17 -17.66
N CYS A 223 -15.45 -26.82 -16.38
CA CYS A 223 -14.39 -25.95 -15.85
C CYS A 223 -13.03 -26.66 -15.72
N LEU A 224 -13.01 -27.97 -15.46
CA LEU A 224 -11.79 -28.77 -15.39
C LEU A 224 -11.19 -29.03 -16.78
N ASP A 225 -12.06 -29.18 -17.78
CA ASP A 225 -11.67 -29.43 -19.17
C ASP A 225 -11.09 -28.20 -19.85
N ILE A 226 -11.65 -27.02 -19.57
CA ILE A 226 -11.18 -25.77 -20.19
C ILE A 226 -9.96 -25.16 -19.49
N CYS A 227 -9.63 -25.60 -18.27
CA CYS A 227 -8.53 -25.04 -17.49
C CYS A 227 -7.17 -25.35 -18.15
N PRO A 228 -6.42 -24.33 -18.62
CA PRO A 228 -5.18 -24.56 -19.38
C PRO A 228 -4.04 -25.12 -18.52
N VAL A 229 -4.08 -24.85 -17.21
CA VAL A 229 -3.06 -25.19 -16.22
C VAL A 229 -3.48 -26.35 -15.31
N SER A 230 -4.69 -26.90 -15.51
CA SER A 230 -5.23 -28.02 -14.72
C SER A 230 -5.23 -27.80 -13.19
N CYS A 231 -5.46 -26.55 -12.74
CA CYS A 231 -5.46 -26.20 -11.32
C CYS A 231 -6.76 -26.53 -10.57
N LEU A 232 -7.80 -27.02 -11.26
CA LEU A 232 -9.09 -27.37 -10.67
C LEU A 232 -9.25 -28.90 -10.59
N THR A 233 -9.74 -29.41 -9.47
CA THR A 233 -10.03 -30.84 -9.27
C THR A 233 -11.32 -31.04 -8.46
N ILE A 234 -12.20 -31.94 -8.88
CA ILE A 234 -13.33 -32.42 -8.06
C ILE A 234 -12.95 -33.76 -7.44
N THR A 235 -12.91 -33.84 -6.10
CA THR A 235 -12.46 -35.05 -5.38
C THR A 235 -13.19 -35.21 -4.04
N GLN A 236 -13.05 -36.37 -3.38
CA GLN A 236 -13.60 -36.54 -2.02
C GLN A 236 -12.88 -35.62 -1.04
N ASN A 237 -13.61 -35.02 -0.09
CA ASN A 237 -13.00 -34.19 0.94
C ASN A 237 -12.03 -35.00 1.82
N GLY A 238 -11.06 -34.35 2.45
CA GLY A 238 -10.05 -35.00 3.27
C GLY A 238 -9.06 -34.00 3.86
N ASP A 239 -8.08 -34.51 4.60
CA ASP A 239 -6.97 -33.69 5.11
C ASP A 239 -6.16 -33.09 3.96
N GLU A 240 -5.62 -31.89 4.15
CA GLU A 240 -4.93 -31.14 3.09
C GLU A 240 -3.75 -31.91 2.50
N ASP A 241 -2.94 -32.57 3.35
CA ASP A 241 -1.80 -33.39 2.93
C ASP A 241 -2.24 -34.52 1.97
N ASP A 242 -3.40 -35.14 2.22
CA ASP A 242 -3.96 -36.16 1.35
C ASP A 242 -4.53 -35.54 0.06
N LEU A 243 -5.29 -34.44 0.18
CA LEU A 243 -5.88 -33.74 -0.96
C LEU A 243 -4.82 -33.32 -1.98
N ARG A 244 -3.69 -32.76 -1.53
CA ARG A 244 -2.56 -32.33 -2.37
C ARG A 244 -2.03 -33.43 -3.28
N THR A 245 -2.12 -34.71 -2.86
CA THR A 245 -1.70 -35.86 -3.67
C THR A 245 -2.74 -36.33 -4.69
N ARG A 246 -4.02 -35.99 -4.47
CA ARG A 246 -5.16 -36.42 -5.30
C ARG A 246 -5.59 -35.38 -6.35
N LEU A 247 -4.94 -34.21 -6.36
CA LEU A 247 -5.18 -33.17 -7.37
C LEU A 247 -4.70 -33.63 -8.75
N LYS A 248 -5.30 -33.05 -9.80
CA LYS A 248 -4.93 -33.30 -11.20
C LYS A 248 -3.45 -33.00 -11.47
N VAL A 249 -2.89 -32.02 -10.76
CA VAL A 249 -1.45 -31.75 -10.63
C VAL A 249 -1.13 -31.74 -9.14
N PRO A 250 -0.17 -32.56 -8.64
CA PRO A 250 0.16 -32.58 -7.23
C PRO A 250 0.69 -31.22 -6.74
N ALA A 251 0.04 -30.65 -5.72
CA ALA A 251 0.38 -29.34 -5.16
C ALA A 251 1.54 -29.44 -4.15
N GLN A 252 2.78 -29.26 -4.64
CA GLN A 252 4.00 -29.40 -3.85
C GLN A 252 4.34 -28.16 -3.01
N ASN A 253 3.82 -26.99 -3.37
CA ASN A 253 4.04 -25.76 -2.63
C ASN A 253 3.17 -25.74 -1.36
N LEU A 254 3.80 -25.90 -0.20
CA LEU A 254 3.12 -25.89 1.11
C LEU A 254 2.94 -24.49 1.69
N GLU A 255 3.60 -23.48 1.13
CA GLU A 255 3.44 -22.08 1.57
C GLU A 255 2.13 -21.48 1.05
N GLN A 256 1.60 -22.02 -0.05
CA GLN A 256 0.33 -21.59 -0.65
C GLN A 256 -0.81 -22.54 -0.27
N ALA A 257 -1.88 -22.00 0.31
CA ALA A 257 -3.05 -22.77 0.72
C ALA A 257 -3.89 -23.26 -0.48
N LEU A 258 -4.55 -24.41 -0.32
CA LEU A 258 -5.56 -24.90 -1.26
C LEU A 258 -6.92 -24.24 -1.00
N TYR A 259 -7.63 -23.88 -2.05
CA TYR A 259 -9.00 -23.39 -1.96
C TYR A 259 -9.96 -24.56 -2.10
N VAL A 260 -10.59 -24.96 -0.99
CA VAL A 260 -11.52 -26.08 -0.93
C VAL A 260 -12.95 -25.56 -0.74
N SER A 261 -13.86 -25.95 -1.63
CA SER A 261 -15.28 -25.58 -1.52
C SER A 261 -16.02 -26.32 -0.41
N ASP A 262 -17.20 -25.83 -0.05
CA ASP A 262 -18.24 -26.65 0.60
C ASP A 262 -18.57 -27.91 -0.23
N ASP A 263 -19.24 -28.88 0.41
CA ASP A 263 -19.70 -30.12 -0.23
C ASP A 263 -20.63 -29.84 -1.43
N LEU A 264 -20.31 -30.48 -2.55
CA LEU A 264 -21.07 -30.39 -3.79
C LEU A 264 -22.42 -31.11 -3.66
N PRO A 265 -23.53 -30.52 -4.15
CA PRO A 265 -24.88 -31.00 -3.86
C PRO A 265 -25.20 -32.43 -4.29
N GLN A 266 -24.55 -32.97 -5.34
CA GLN A 266 -24.92 -34.28 -5.89
C GLN A 266 -24.12 -35.42 -5.28
N THR A 267 -22.81 -35.24 -5.05
CA THR A 267 -21.95 -36.33 -4.57
C THR A 267 -21.32 -36.10 -3.20
N GLY A 268 -21.42 -34.91 -2.60
CA GLY A 268 -20.67 -34.55 -1.39
C GLY A 268 -19.15 -34.52 -1.58
N ARG A 269 -18.70 -34.42 -2.84
CA ARG A 269 -17.29 -34.16 -3.17
C ARG A 269 -17.01 -32.67 -2.96
N VAL A 270 -15.76 -32.26 -3.07
CA VAL A 270 -15.35 -30.85 -3.03
C VAL A 270 -14.69 -30.46 -4.35
N MET A 271 -14.87 -29.20 -4.73
CA MET A 271 -14.04 -28.54 -5.73
C MET A 271 -12.80 -28.00 -5.02
N VAL A 272 -11.63 -28.40 -5.49
CA VAL A 272 -10.34 -27.92 -5.01
C VAL A 272 -9.68 -27.11 -6.12
N LYS A 273 -9.28 -25.89 -5.79
CA LYS A 273 -8.47 -25.01 -6.64
C LYS A 273 -7.09 -24.86 -6.03
N ASP A 274 -6.07 -25.16 -6.82
CA ASP A 274 -4.69 -24.85 -6.53
C ASP A 274 -4.38 -23.44 -7.02
N GLU A 275 -4.13 -22.52 -6.09
CA GLU A 275 -3.85 -21.12 -6.40
C GLU A 275 -2.47 -20.92 -6.98
N ASP A 276 -1.51 -21.78 -6.62
CA ASP A 276 -0.11 -21.72 -7.08
C ASP A 276 -0.03 -21.85 -8.61
N LEU A 277 -0.97 -22.60 -9.20
CA LEU A 277 -1.05 -22.84 -10.63
C LEU A 277 -2.03 -21.91 -11.36
N CYS A 278 -2.94 -21.23 -10.66
CA CYS A 278 -4.00 -20.49 -11.31
C CYS A 278 -3.50 -19.16 -11.92
N VAL A 279 -3.79 -18.95 -13.20
CA VAL A 279 -3.43 -17.71 -13.92
C VAL A 279 -4.59 -16.71 -14.09
N HIS A 280 -5.69 -16.90 -13.34
CA HIS A 280 -6.85 -15.99 -13.31
C HIS A 280 -7.48 -15.70 -14.69
N CYS A 281 -7.36 -16.61 -15.66
CA CYS A 281 -7.82 -16.42 -17.05
C CYS A 281 -9.34 -16.35 -17.26
N GLY A 282 -10.16 -16.59 -16.23
CA GLY A 282 -11.64 -16.49 -16.31
C GLY A 282 -12.36 -17.60 -17.10
N LEU A 283 -11.66 -18.49 -17.81
CA LEU A 283 -12.26 -19.53 -18.65
C LEU A 283 -13.20 -20.48 -17.88
N CYS A 284 -12.90 -20.76 -16.61
CA CYS A 284 -13.77 -21.60 -15.76
C CYS A 284 -15.15 -20.96 -15.52
N ALA A 285 -15.21 -19.63 -15.36
CA ALA A 285 -16.45 -18.89 -15.20
C ALA A 285 -17.22 -18.76 -16.51
N GLU A 286 -16.53 -18.46 -17.62
CA GLU A 286 -17.14 -18.36 -18.94
C GLU A 286 -17.78 -19.69 -19.40
N ARG A 287 -17.11 -20.80 -19.11
CA ARG A 287 -17.59 -22.13 -19.51
C ARG A 287 -18.64 -22.71 -18.56
N CYS A 288 -18.80 -22.15 -17.36
CA CYS A 288 -19.70 -22.70 -16.35
C CYS A 288 -21.18 -22.49 -16.74
N PRO A 289 -21.96 -23.55 -17.02
CA PRO A 289 -23.34 -23.39 -17.48
C PRO A 289 -24.29 -22.90 -16.38
N THR A 290 -23.90 -23.03 -15.10
CA THR A 290 -24.72 -22.64 -13.95
C THR A 290 -24.24 -21.38 -13.26
N GLY A 291 -23.11 -20.80 -13.69
CA GLY A 291 -22.47 -19.69 -12.99
C GLY A 291 -21.94 -20.08 -11.60
N ALA A 292 -21.64 -21.37 -11.36
CA ALA A 292 -20.99 -21.81 -10.13
C ALA A 292 -19.57 -21.24 -9.99
N TRP A 293 -18.88 -21.01 -11.10
CA TRP A 293 -17.69 -20.17 -11.14
C TRP A 293 -18.06 -18.76 -11.60
N ASP A 294 -17.55 -17.77 -10.89
CA ASP A 294 -17.71 -16.36 -11.21
C ASP A 294 -16.37 -15.63 -11.07
N MET A 295 -16.16 -14.61 -11.89
CA MET A 295 -15.04 -13.69 -11.75
C MET A 295 -15.56 -12.43 -11.10
N GLN A 296 -15.08 -12.14 -9.89
CA GLN A 296 -15.58 -11.02 -9.11
C GLN A 296 -14.48 -9.99 -8.88
N LYS A 297 -14.77 -8.74 -9.22
CA LYS A 297 -13.85 -7.64 -8.98
C LYS A 297 -14.00 -7.16 -7.55
N SER A 298 -12.86 -6.92 -6.91
CA SER A 298 -12.77 -6.40 -5.56
C SER A 298 -12.93 -4.87 -5.60
N LYS A 299 -13.86 -4.37 -4.78
CA LYS A 299 -14.07 -2.94 -4.55
C LYS A 299 -13.85 -2.65 -3.08
N LEU A 300 -12.81 -1.88 -2.80
CA LEU A 300 -12.61 -1.32 -1.48
C LEU A 300 -13.69 -0.27 -1.21
N LEU A 301 -14.30 -0.37 -0.04
CA LEU A 301 -15.23 0.61 0.50
C LEU A 301 -14.50 1.37 1.59
N ILE A 302 -14.13 2.61 1.25
CA ILE A 302 -13.51 3.55 2.18
C ILE A 302 -14.56 4.64 2.43
N PRO A 303 -15.12 4.71 3.64
CA PRO A 303 -16.15 5.71 3.96
C PRO A 303 -15.53 7.09 4.10
N TYR A 304 -16.15 8.07 3.45
CA TYR A 304 -15.83 9.49 3.57
C TYR A 304 -16.97 10.25 4.24
N ALA A 305 -16.73 11.51 4.61
CA ALA A 305 -17.74 12.35 5.26
C ALA A 305 -19.05 12.48 4.47
N VAL A 306 -19.01 12.37 3.14
CA VAL A 306 -20.21 12.39 2.29
C VAL A 306 -21.06 11.12 2.42
N ASP A 307 -20.42 9.99 2.69
CA ASP A 307 -21.06 8.68 2.87
C ASP A 307 -21.78 8.61 4.21
N GLU A 308 -21.15 9.16 5.24
CA GLU A 308 -21.74 9.31 6.57
C GLU A 308 -23.03 10.13 6.51
N ALA A 309 -23.05 11.21 5.73
CA ALA A 309 -24.25 12.02 5.52
C ALA A 309 -25.38 11.26 4.81
N ALA A 310 -25.05 10.29 3.96
CA ALA A 310 -26.01 9.45 3.26
C ALA A 310 -26.47 8.23 4.09
N GLY A 311 -25.73 7.87 5.15
CA GLY A 311 -25.94 6.65 5.93
C GLY A 311 -25.53 5.37 5.21
N GLU A 312 -24.89 5.49 4.04
CA GLU A 312 -24.36 4.40 3.23
C GLU A 312 -23.12 4.88 2.48
N VAL A 313 -22.19 3.97 2.20
CA VAL A 313 -21.06 4.28 1.31
C VAL A 313 -21.61 4.51 -0.09
N LEU A 314 -21.69 5.79 -0.50
CA LEU A 314 -22.12 6.16 -1.83
C LEU A 314 -21.14 5.52 -2.80
N GLN A 315 -21.64 4.51 -3.50
CA GLN A 315 -20.91 3.94 -4.61
C GLN A 315 -20.76 5.09 -5.62
N THR A 316 -19.57 5.70 -5.68
CA THR A 316 -19.21 6.51 -6.84
C THR A 316 -19.52 5.65 -8.05
N ALA A 317 -20.54 6.10 -8.80
CA ALA A 317 -21.03 5.41 -9.96
C ALA A 317 -19.80 5.16 -10.84
N THR A 318 -19.45 3.89 -11.02
CA THR A 318 -18.55 3.48 -12.09
C THR A 318 -19.05 4.17 -13.35
N ALA A 319 -18.18 4.98 -13.94
CA ALA A 319 -18.42 5.67 -15.20
C ALA A 319 -19.20 4.73 -16.11
N GLY A 320 -20.44 5.13 -16.41
CA GLY A 320 -21.27 4.38 -17.34
C GLY A 320 -20.48 4.20 -18.62
N SER A 321 -20.38 2.95 -19.07
CA SER A 321 -20.09 2.65 -20.46
C SER A 321 -21.19 3.28 -21.32
N THR A 322 -20.96 4.52 -21.73
CA THR A 322 -21.69 5.10 -22.85
C THR A 322 -21.00 4.68 -24.14
N SER A 323 -21.75 3.86 -24.89
CA SER A 323 -21.62 3.41 -26.28
C SER A 323 -20.44 2.52 -26.66
#